data_AF-A0A6C0BX30-F1
#
_entry.id   AF-A0A6C0BX30-F1
#
_cell.length_a   1.000
_cell.length_b   1.000
_cell.length_c   1.000
_cell.angle_alpha   90.00
_cell.angle_beta   90.00
_cell.angle_gamma   90.00
#
_symmetry.space_group_name_H-M   'P 1'
#
loop_
_entity.id
_entity.type
_entity.pdbx_description
1 polymer ?
#
loop_
_entity_poly.entity_id
_entity_poly.type
_entity_poly.pdbx_seq_one_letter_code
_entity_poly.pdbx_strand_id
1 'polypeptide(L)'
;MLYWKSILFGVLILIVFYIIITNRCGVESFNTKPRFALLLTTYNENIRTPMYTDVINWWLNNSNFKIFVIDSYGTGFPHITNDRVSVFSFDQSKYFNEPHNIGQYELFALWKGILHWGNLFNEYDYIIKLTGKYRLPVLVSRLNAIDNNTYDIILQHAGGHEVKWQNTECIGFNAKSIKSIIKYLYFEDKTSFDRGLEYKIYLLSLYSKYSFYKIKEPMKIPIQYKVKRNFGDFLEYL
;
A
#
# COMPACT_ATOMS: atom_id res chain seq x y z
N MET A 1 -13.29 -63.64 -24.04
CA MET A 1 -12.80 -62.50 -24.85
C MET A 1 -13.55 -61.17 -24.62
N LEU A 2 -14.80 -61.19 -24.11
CA LEU A 2 -15.59 -59.96 -23.86
C LEU A 2 -15.11 -59.12 -22.66
N TYR A 3 -14.55 -59.75 -21.61
CA TYR A 3 -14.17 -59.07 -20.36
C TYR A 3 -13.08 -57.99 -20.55
N TRP A 4 -12.12 -58.24 -21.44
CA TRP A 4 -11.03 -57.31 -21.72
C TRP A 4 -11.49 -56.05 -22.46
N LYS A 5 -12.55 -56.15 -23.27
CA LYS A 5 -13.12 -54.99 -23.98
C LYS A 5 -13.80 -54.01 -23.02
N SER A 6 -14.47 -54.53 -21.99
CA SER A 6 -15.12 -53.70 -20.97
C SER A 6 -14.12 -52.96 -20.08
N ILE A 7 -12.99 -53.61 -19.74
CA ILE A 7 -11.91 -52.97 -18.97
C ILE A 7 -11.25 -51.85 -19.79
N LEU A 8 -10.94 -52.11 -21.05
CA LEU A 8 -10.33 -51.10 -21.93
C LEU A 8 -11.22 -49.87 -22.10
N PHE A 9 -12.54 -50.09 -22.23
CA PHE A 9 -13.52 -49.02 -22.36
C PHE A 9 -13.63 -48.16 -21.09
N GLY A 10 -13.61 -48.79 -19.90
CA GLY A 10 -13.61 -48.07 -18.62
C GLY A 10 -12.36 -47.20 -18.43
N VAL A 11 -11.18 -47.72 -18.78
CA VAL A 11 -9.92 -46.97 -18.72
C VAL A 11 -9.93 -45.78 -19.68
N LEU A 12 -10.46 -45.96 -20.90
CA LEU A 12 -10.56 -44.88 -21.89
C LEU A 12 -11.46 -43.74 -21.38
N ILE A 13 -12.60 -44.07 -20.75
CA ILE A 13 -13.51 -43.08 -20.17
C ILE A 13 -12.81 -42.28 -19.07
N LEU A 14 -12.06 -42.95 -18.18
CA LEU A 14 -11.31 -42.28 -17.11
C LEU A 14 -10.23 -41.34 -17.65
N ILE A 15 -9.51 -41.75 -18.70
CA ILE A 15 -8.51 -40.91 -19.37
C ILE A 15 -9.18 -39.68 -20.00
N VAL A 16 -10.31 -39.87 -20.69
CA VAL A 16 -11.07 -38.76 -21.29
C VAL A 16 -11.60 -37.82 -20.21
N PHE A 17 -12.14 -38.34 -19.09
CA PHE A 17 -12.58 -37.53 -17.96
C PHE A 17 -11.42 -36.77 -17.33
N TYR A 18 -10.27 -37.41 -17.13
CA TYR A 18 -9.07 -36.76 -16.62
C TYR A 18 -8.62 -35.63 -17.54
N ILE A 19 -8.55 -35.86 -18.86
CA ILE A 19 -8.19 -34.84 -19.86
C ILE A 19 -9.22 -33.69 -19.88
N ILE A 20 -10.52 -33.97 -19.77
CA ILE A 20 -11.55 -32.93 -19.71
C ILE A 20 -11.42 -32.11 -18.43
N ILE A 21 -11.16 -32.75 -17.29
CA ILE A 21 -10.96 -32.07 -16.00
C ILE A 21 -9.70 -31.22 -16.05
N THR A 22 -8.57 -31.73 -16.53
CA THR A 22 -7.32 -30.97 -16.60
C THR A 22 -7.37 -29.85 -17.63
N ASN A 23 -8.05 -30.05 -18.78
CA ASN A 23 -8.23 -28.98 -19.78
C ASN A 23 -9.25 -27.93 -19.35
N ARG A 24 -10.28 -28.29 -18.56
CA ARG A 24 -11.19 -27.30 -17.93
C ARG A 24 -10.56 -26.63 -16.69
N CYS A 25 -9.59 -27.28 -16.06
CA CYS A 25 -8.66 -26.69 -15.11
C CYS A 25 -7.42 -26.12 -15.78
N GLY A 26 -7.51 -25.76 -17.07
CA GLY A 26 -6.71 -24.65 -17.58
C GLY A 26 -7.04 -23.45 -16.72
N VAL A 27 -6.25 -23.25 -15.66
CA VAL A 27 -6.18 -21.99 -14.96
C VAL A 27 -5.73 -21.03 -16.04
N GLU A 28 -6.69 -20.37 -16.69
CA GLU A 28 -6.42 -19.13 -17.37
C GLU A 28 -5.78 -18.27 -16.30
N SER A 29 -4.45 -18.19 -16.32
CA SER A 29 -3.74 -17.14 -15.64
C SER A 29 -4.15 -15.88 -16.39
N PHE A 30 -5.34 -15.37 -16.05
CA PHE A 30 -5.71 -14.02 -16.31
C PHE A 30 -4.60 -13.23 -15.64
N ASN A 31 -3.64 -12.82 -16.47
CA ASN A 31 -2.51 -12.01 -16.09
C ASN A 31 -3.06 -10.58 -15.89
N THR A 32 -3.98 -10.46 -14.95
CA THR A 32 -4.59 -9.20 -14.58
C THR A 32 -3.56 -8.47 -13.76
N LYS A 33 -3.11 -7.34 -14.30
CA LYS A 33 -2.26 -6.41 -13.55
C LYS A 33 -2.88 -6.13 -12.18
N PRO A 34 -2.07 -6.07 -11.11
CA PRO A 34 -2.61 -5.78 -9.79
C PRO A 34 -3.39 -4.46 -9.79
N ARG A 35 -4.48 -4.42 -9.04
CA ARG A 35 -5.29 -3.22 -8.82
C ARG A 35 -4.78 -2.47 -7.60
N PHE A 36 -4.54 -1.17 -7.75
CA PHE A 36 -3.96 -0.33 -6.71
C PHE A 36 -4.96 0.75 -6.29
N ALA A 37 -4.99 1.04 -4.99
CA ALA A 37 -5.54 2.28 -4.45
C ALA A 37 -4.45 3.10 -3.79
N LEU A 38 -4.64 4.41 -3.73
CA LEU A 38 -3.73 5.35 -3.07
C LEU A 38 -4.30 5.72 -1.70
N LEU A 39 -3.48 5.60 -0.67
CA LEU A 39 -3.79 6.03 0.70
C LEU A 39 -2.87 7.20 1.07
N LEU A 40 -3.43 8.41 1.08
CA LEU A 40 -2.73 9.62 1.48
C LEU A 40 -2.83 9.81 3.00
N THR A 41 -1.70 9.82 3.69
CA THR A 41 -1.64 10.17 5.12
C THR A 41 -1.27 11.64 5.28
N THR A 42 -2.09 12.40 5.99
CA THR A 42 -1.94 13.85 6.18
C THR A 42 -2.10 14.24 7.65
N TYR A 43 -1.49 15.37 8.01
CA TYR A 43 -1.76 16.08 9.26
C TYR A 43 -2.25 17.47 8.87
N ASN A 44 -3.56 17.59 8.58
CA ASN A 44 -4.13 18.71 7.84
C ASN A 44 -4.42 19.92 8.74
N GLU A 45 -3.38 20.57 9.23
CA GLU A 45 -3.50 21.91 9.82
C GLU A 45 -4.02 22.91 8.77
N ASN A 46 -4.79 23.91 9.19
CA ASN A 46 -5.40 24.90 8.28
C ASN A 46 -4.39 25.52 7.29
N ILE A 47 -3.16 25.79 7.74
CA ILE A 47 -2.10 26.35 6.89
C ILE A 47 -1.58 25.38 5.82
N ARG A 48 -1.74 24.07 6.02
CA ARG A 48 -1.31 23.01 5.10
C ARG A 48 -2.42 22.55 4.17
N THR A 49 -3.68 22.89 4.47
CA THR A 49 -4.85 22.47 3.67
C THR A 49 -4.75 22.82 2.18
N PRO A 50 -4.28 24.02 1.76
CA PRO A 50 -4.11 24.31 0.34
C PRO A 50 -3.12 23.35 -0.34
N MET A 51 -1.97 23.09 0.28
CA MET A 51 -0.96 22.18 -0.25
C MET A 51 -1.51 20.75 -0.39
N TYR A 52 -2.17 20.22 0.64
CA TYR A 52 -2.74 18.87 0.58
C TYR A 52 -3.86 18.77 -0.46
N THR A 53 -4.72 19.78 -0.55
CA THR A 53 -5.77 19.89 -1.58
C THR A 53 -5.17 19.85 -2.99
N ASP A 54 -4.09 20.61 -3.23
CA ASP A 54 -3.40 20.59 -4.51
C ASP A 54 -2.78 19.23 -4.83
N VAL A 55 -2.25 18.51 -3.83
CA VAL A 55 -1.73 17.15 -4.02
C VAL A 55 -2.85 16.16 -4.36
N ILE A 56 -4.00 16.22 -3.67
CA ILE A 56 -5.17 15.39 -3.97
C ILE A 56 -5.64 15.64 -5.40
N ASN A 57 -5.80 16.91 -5.79
CA ASN A 57 -6.22 17.29 -7.14
C ASN A 57 -5.20 16.86 -8.19
N TRP A 58 -3.90 16.95 -7.89
CA TRP A 58 -2.87 16.44 -8.78
C TRP A 58 -3.02 14.93 -9.01
N TRP A 59 -3.24 14.13 -7.96
CA TRP A 59 -3.46 12.69 -8.10
C TRP A 59 -4.75 12.35 -8.84
N LEU A 60 -5.81 13.13 -8.65
CA LEU A 60 -7.04 13.00 -9.44
C LEU A 60 -6.78 13.23 -10.94
N ASN A 61 -5.99 14.24 -11.29
CA ASN A 61 -5.75 14.59 -12.68
C ASN A 61 -4.70 13.70 -13.38
N ASN A 62 -3.81 13.07 -12.61
CA ASN A 62 -2.64 12.34 -13.15
C ASN A 62 -2.70 10.81 -12.90
N SER A 63 -3.77 10.30 -12.30
CA SER A 63 -3.95 8.86 -12.08
C SER A 63 -5.43 8.47 -12.07
N ASN A 64 -5.69 7.18 -12.24
CA ASN A 64 -7.03 6.59 -12.12
C ASN A 64 -7.26 5.94 -10.75
N PHE A 65 -6.41 6.21 -9.75
CA PHE A 65 -6.55 5.60 -8.43
C PHE A 65 -7.84 6.04 -7.75
N LYS A 66 -8.43 5.11 -6.98
CA LYS A 66 -9.23 5.46 -5.82
C LYS A 66 -8.29 6.04 -4.77
N ILE A 67 -8.65 7.18 -4.19
CA ILE A 67 -7.83 7.92 -3.24
C ILE A 67 -8.54 7.90 -1.88
N PHE A 68 -7.90 7.27 -0.91
CA PHE A 68 -8.28 7.33 0.49
C PHE A 68 -7.40 8.38 1.18
N VAL A 69 -7.99 9.29 1.95
CA VAL A 69 -7.24 10.37 2.60
C VAL A 69 -7.47 10.31 4.11
N ILE A 70 -6.42 9.99 4.85
CA ILE A 70 -6.42 10.09 6.31
C ILE A 70 -5.96 11.50 6.67
N ASP A 71 -6.82 12.22 7.36
CA ASP A 71 -6.45 13.45 8.05
C ASP A 71 -6.44 13.18 9.56
N SER A 72 -5.25 13.17 10.15
CA SER A 72 -5.08 12.91 11.58
C SER A 72 -5.04 14.19 12.43
N TYR A 73 -5.29 15.37 11.83
CA TYR A 73 -5.48 16.62 12.57
C TYR A 73 -6.96 16.91 12.88
N GLY A 74 -7.88 16.57 11.97
CA GLY A 74 -9.32 16.70 12.20
C GLY A 74 -10.03 17.81 11.40
N THR A 75 -9.33 18.53 10.52
CA THR A 75 -9.90 19.61 9.70
C THR A 75 -10.79 19.07 8.56
N GLY A 76 -10.41 17.92 8.00
CA GLY A 76 -11.05 17.33 6.83
C GLY A 76 -10.76 18.09 5.53
N PHE A 77 -11.48 17.75 4.46
CA PHE A 77 -11.36 18.36 3.13
C PHE A 77 -12.75 18.63 2.53
N PRO A 78 -13.53 19.57 3.09
CA PRO A 78 -14.94 19.77 2.74
C PRO A 78 -15.17 20.17 1.27
N HIS A 79 -14.16 20.75 0.61
CA HIS A 79 -14.26 21.19 -0.78
C HIS A 79 -13.94 20.09 -1.80
N ILE A 80 -13.46 18.93 -1.36
CA ILE A 80 -13.21 17.80 -2.26
C ILE A 80 -14.47 16.94 -2.36
N THR A 81 -15.19 17.07 -3.48
CA THR A 81 -16.46 16.36 -3.74
C THR A 81 -16.34 15.26 -4.80
N ASN A 82 -15.12 14.84 -5.15
CA ASN A 82 -14.89 13.84 -6.18
C ASN A 82 -15.16 12.42 -5.64
N ASP A 83 -15.92 11.61 -6.39
CA ASP A 83 -16.33 10.25 -6.03
C ASP A 83 -15.16 9.27 -5.88
N ARG A 84 -14.01 9.53 -6.51
CA ARG A 84 -12.78 8.75 -6.30
C ARG A 84 -12.08 9.06 -4.99
N VAL A 85 -12.46 10.12 -4.28
CA VAL A 85 -11.87 10.49 -3.00
C VAL A 85 -12.77 10.08 -1.85
N SER A 86 -12.21 9.35 -0.88
CA SER A 86 -12.84 9.12 0.42
C SER A 86 -11.95 9.70 1.51
N VAL A 87 -12.51 10.62 2.29
CA VAL A 87 -11.79 11.29 3.39
C VAL A 87 -12.23 10.71 4.72
N PHE A 88 -11.27 10.39 5.57
CA PHE A 88 -11.49 10.05 6.96
C PHE A 88 -10.65 10.99 7.83
N SER A 89 -11.34 11.80 8.63
CA SER A 89 -10.71 12.82 9.46
C SER A 89 -10.97 12.53 10.93
N PHE A 90 -9.92 12.62 11.74
CA PHE A 90 -9.99 12.51 13.20
C PHE A 90 -8.86 13.33 13.83
N ASP A 91 -9.06 13.76 15.07
CA ASP A 91 -8.03 14.45 15.83
C ASP A 91 -7.18 13.44 16.60
N GLN A 92 -5.94 13.23 16.16
CA GLN A 92 -5.02 12.28 16.81
C GLN A 92 -4.57 12.76 18.20
N SER A 93 -4.59 14.07 18.48
CA SER A 93 -4.14 14.62 19.77
C SER A 93 -4.99 14.13 20.94
N LYS A 94 -6.25 13.76 20.67
CA LYS A 94 -7.16 13.16 21.66
C LYS A 94 -6.74 11.76 22.14
N TYR A 95 -5.75 11.15 21.49
CA TYR A 95 -5.30 9.79 21.78
C TYR A 95 -3.88 9.73 22.36
N PHE A 96 -3.15 10.86 22.33
CA PHE A 96 -1.77 10.92 22.77
C PHE A 96 -1.58 12.13 23.70
N ASN A 97 -1.25 11.86 24.96
CA ASN A 97 -1.03 12.89 25.97
C ASN A 97 0.33 13.60 25.83
N GLU A 98 1.27 13.04 25.05
CA GLU A 98 2.61 13.61 24.86
C GLU A 98 3.01 13.75 23.37
N PRO A 99 3.64 14.87 22.98
CA PRO A 99 3.86 15.27 21.58
C PRO A 99 5.03 14.57 20.85
N HIS A 100 5.70 13.57 21.43
CA HIS A 100 7.07 13.20 20.99
C HIS A 100 7.26 11.83 20.34
N ASN A 101 6.21 11.03 20.11
CA ASN A 101 6.36 9.73 19.43
C ASN A 101 5.84 9.76 17.99
N ILE A 102 6.51 10.55 17.13
CA ILE A 102 6.14 10.79 15.72
C ILE A 102 5.87 9.47 14.97
N GLY A 103 6.66 8.44 15.27
CA GLY A 103 6.52 7.10 14.69
C GLY A 103 5.21 6.40 15.00
N GLN A 104 4.69 6.59 16.22
CA GLN A 104 3.43 5.99 16.65
C GLN A 104 2.22 6.68 16.03
N TYR A 105 2.31 7.98 15.74
CA TYR A 105 1.22 8.72 15.12
C TYR A 105 0.92 8.22 13.72
N GLU A 106 1.96 7.93 12.93
CA GLU A 106 1.79 7.39 11.59
C GLU A 106 1.14 6.01 11.60
N LEU A 107 1.60 5.10 12.46
CA LEU A 107 1.00 3.77 12.62
C LEU A 107 -0.43 3.85 13.16
N PHE A 108 -0.70 4.76 14.09
CA PHE A 108 -2.04 4.96 14.62
C PHE A 108 -3.00 5.49 13.55
N ALA A 109 -2.55 6.45 12.73
CA ALA A 109 -3.33 6.96 11.61
C ALA A 109 -3.67 5.84 10.62
N LEU A 110 -2.68 5.01 10.26
CA LEU A 110 -2.89 3.83 9.43
C LEU A 110 -3.89 2.86 10.04
N TRP A 111 -3.74 2.55 11.33
CA TRP A 111 -4.64 1.65 12.05
C TRP A 111 -6.09 2.18 12.01
N LYS A 112 -6.29 3.46 12.28
CA LYS A 112 -7.62 4.09 12.24
C LYS A 112 -8.22 4.09 10.84
N GLY A 113 -7.42 4.34 9.80
CA GLY A 113 -7.86 4.24 8.41
C GLY A 113 -8.27 2.82 8.00
N ILE A 114 -7.51 1.81 8.43
CA ILE A 114 -7.83 0.39 8.19
C ILE A 114 -9.13 -0.02 8.88
N LEU A 115 -9.36 0.45 10.11
CA LEU A 115 -10.63 0.19 10.80
C LEU A 115 -11.81 0.84 10.09
N HIS A 116 -11.61 2.01 9.49
CA HIS A 116 -12.65 2.74 8.79
C HIS A 116 -12.98 2.17 7.40
N TRP A 117 -11.97 1.83 6.58
CA TRP A 117 -12.16 1.37 5.19
C TRP A 117 -11.87 -0.10 4.94
N GLY A 118 -11.54 -0.90 5.96
CA GLY A 118 -11.00 -2.25 5.76
C GLY A 118 -11.81 -3.14 4.79
N ASN A 119 -13.13 -2.98 4.74
CA ASN A 119 -13.96 -3.70 3.77
C ASN A 119 -13.78 -3.21 2.33
N LEU A 120 -13.63 -1.90 2.11
CA LEU A 120 -13.39 -1.30 0.78
C LEU A 120 -12.00 -1.65 0.24
N PHE A 121 -11.02 -1.89 1.11
CA PHE A 121 -9.69 -2.30 0.67
C PHE A 121 -9.70 -3.64 -0.06
N ASN A 122 -10.67 -4.52 0.22
CA ASN A 122 -10.81 -5.81 -0.47
C ASN A 122 -11.12 -5.68 -1.98
N GLU A 123 -11.49 -4.49 -2.44
CA GLU A 123 -11.67 -4.19 -3.87
C GLU A 123 -10.34 -4.00 -4.61
N TYR A 124 -9.21 -4.01 -3.91
CA TYR A 124 -7.87 -3.77 -4.48
C TYR A 124 -6.93 -4.92 -4.13
N ASP A 125 -5.86 -5.07 -4.90
CA ASP A 125 -4.77 -5.99 -4.57
C ASP A 125 -3.79 -5.32 -3.60
N TYR A 126 -3.55 -4.02 -3.79
CA TYR A 126 -2.61 -3.24 -3.01
C TYR A 126 -3.17 -1.88 -2.61
N ILE A 127 -2.84 -1.48 -1.39
CA ILE A 127 -3.04 -0.13 -0.86
C ILE A 127 -1.67 0.53 -0.77
N ILE A 128 -1.46 1.58 -1.55
CA ILE A 128 -0.21 2.33 -1.60
C ILE A 128 -0.32 3.51 -0.63
N LYS A 129 0.28 3.37 0.55
CA LYS A 129 0.46 4.49 1.47
C LYS A 129 1.45 5.47 0.85
N LEU A 130 1.07 6.74 0.78
CA LEU A 130 1.93 7.85 0.41
C LEU A 130 1.70 9.00 1.38
N THR A 131 2.76 9.64 1.84
CA THR A 131 2.61 10.87 2.64
C THR A 131 2.01 11.97 1.76
N GLY A 132 0.90 12.56 2.21
CA GLY A 132 0.03 13.37 1.35
C GLY A 132 0.60 14.69 0.84
N LYS A 133 1.86 15.02 1.12
CA LYS A 133 2.55 16.18 0.56
C LYS A 133 3.34 15.89 -0.73
N TYR A 134 3.46 14.62 -1.14
CA TYR A 134 4.26 14.24 -2.30
C TYR A 134 3.43 13.96 -3.55
N ARG A 135 4.00 14.35 -4.69
CA ARG A 135 3.53 14.03 -6.04
C ARG A 135 4.62 13.22 -6.73
N LEU A 136 4.27 12.02 -7.19
CA LEU A 136 5.22 11.08 -7.79
C LEU A 136 4.76 10.68 -9.20
N PRO A 137 5.13 11.45 -10.24
CA PRO A 137 4.72 11.16 -11.63
C PRO A 137 5.04 9.76 -12.11
N VAL A 138 6.16 9.20 -11.65
CA VAL A 138 6.62 7.87 -12.06
C VAL A 138 6.00 6.73 -11.26
N LEU A 139 5.27 7.00 -10.17
CA LEU A 139 4.75 5.94 -9.29
C LEU A 139 3.85 4.95 -10.06
N VAL A 140 2.95 5.47 -10.90
CA VAL A 140 2.00 4.64 -11.66
C VAL A 140 2.75 3.67 -12.58
N SER A 141 3.77 4.13 -13.30
CA SER A 141 4.55 3.26 -14.18
C SER A 141 5.38 2.24 -13.39
N ARG A 142 5.89 2.60 -12.20
CA ARG A 142 6.58 1.64 -11.31
C ARG A 142 5.66 0.55 -10.79
N LEU A 143 4.45 0.90 -10.38
CA LEU A 143 3.46 -0.07 -9.90
C LEU A 143 2.98 -0.99 -11.03
N ASN A 144 2.82 -0.46 -12.26
CA ASN A 144 2.47 -1.25 -13.43
C ASN A 144 3.56 -2.26 -13.84
N ALA A 145 4.81 -2.06 -13.40
CA ALA A 145 5.90 -3.01 -13.63
C ALA A 145 5.84 -4.24 -12.70
N ILE A 146 4.99 -4.21 -11.67
CA ILE A 146 4.74 -5.37 -10.82
C ILE A 146 3.90 -6.38 -11.62
N ASP A 147 4.39 -7.61 -11.66
CA ASP A 147 3.90 -8.69 -12.52
C ASP A 147 2.87 -9.59 -11.84
N ASN A 148 2.83 -9.60 -10.50
CA ASN A 148 1.88 -10.41 -9.73
C ASN A 148 1.50 -9.73 -8.41
N ASN A 149 0.50 -10.29 -7.72
CA ASN A 149 -0.02 -9.79 -6.43
C ASN A 149 0.38 -10.65 -5.22
N THR A 150 1.51 -11.35 -5.31
CA THR A 150 1.95 -12.32 -4.29
C THR A 150 2.73 -11.68 -3.13
N TYR A 151 3.18 -10.44 -3.31
CA TYR A 151 3.95 -9.73 -2.29
C TYR A 151 3.04 -9.16 -1.21
N ASP A 152 3.45 -9.26 0.05
CA ASP A 152 2.77 -8.63 1.19
C ASP A 152 3.06 -7.14 1.27
N ILE A 153 4.30 -6.73 0.99
CA ILE A 153 4.78 -5.36 1.14
C ILE A 153 5.57 -4.93 -0.10
N ILE A 154 5.29 -3.74 -0.60
CA ILE A 154 6.06 -3.07 -1.65
C ILE A 154 6.88 -1.96 -1.00
N LEU A 155 8.19 -2.07 -1.11
CA LEU A 155 9.15 -1.11 -0.59
C LEU A 155 9.79 -0.31 -1.71
N GLN A 156 10.05 0.94 -1.40
CA GLN A 156 10.78 1.86 -2.23
C GLN A 156 12.24 1.97 -1.79
N HIS A 157 13.15 2.04 -2.78
CA HIS A 157 14.56 2.31 -2.55
C HIS A 157 14.80 3.77 -2.09
N ALA A 158 15.23 3.99 -0.84
CA ALA A 158 15.74 5.30 -0.42
C ALA A 158 17.14 5.51 -1.05
N GLY A 159 17.26 6.43 -2.01
CA GLY A 159 18.55 6.69 -2.66
C GLY A 159 19.66 7.07 -1.66
N GLY A 160 20.86 6.49 -1.81
CA GLY A 160 22.10 7.06 -1.28
C GLY A 160 22.70 6.51 0.03
N HIS A 161 22.15 5.46 0.66
CA HIS A 161 22.78 4.85 1.84
C HIS A 161 22.80 3.32 1.76
N GLU A 162 23.98 2.72 1.98
CA GLU A 162 24.27 1.28 1.86
C GLU A 162 23.36 0.35 2.70
N VAL A 163 22.56 0.89 3.63
CA VAL A 163 21.76 0.09 4.59
C VAL A 163 20.24 0.39 4.55
N LYS A 164 19.73 1.38 3.80
CA LYS A 164 18.33 1.81 3.97
C LYS A 164 17.46 1.61 2.73
N TRP A 165 16.96 0.38 2.55
CA TRP A 165 15.97 0.02 1.52
C TRP A 165 14.56 0.58 1.76
N GLN A 166 14.40 1.59 2.63
CA GLN A 166 13.09 1.89 3.21
C GLN A 166 12.88 3.38 3.40
N ASN A 167 11.98 3.90 2.58
CA ASN A 167 11.41 5.21 2.74
C ASN A 167 9.95 5.05 3.15
N THR A 168 9.58 5.47 4.38
CA THR A 168 8.18 5.35 4.82
C THR A 168 7.24 6.27 4.07
N GLU A 169 7.78 7.25 3.34
CA GLU A 169 6.97 8.21 2.62
C GLU A 169 6.14 7.53 1.53
N CYS A 170 6.56 6.37 0.98
CA CYS A 170 5.76 5.54 0.07
C CYS A 170 5.95 4.04 0.33
N ILE A 171 4.89 3.36 0.80
CA ILE A 171 4.87 1.92 1.08
C ILE A 171 3.60 1.31 0.50
N GLY A 172 3.71 0.21 -0.24
CA GLY A 172 2.54 -0.60 -0.62
C GLY A 172 2.30 -1.74 0.34
N PHE A 173 1.04 -2.01 0.65
CA PHE A 173 0.62 -3.17 1.42
C PHE A 173 -0.38 -3.97 0.61
N ASN A 174 -0.24 -5.30 0.62
CA ASN A 174 -1.27 -6.17 0.09
C ASN A 174 -2.56 -5.94 0.89
N ALA A 175 -3.67 -5.70 0.18
CA ALA A 175 -4.93 -5.35 0.81
C ALA A 175 -5.46 -6.45 1.75
N LYS A 176 -5.13 -7.72 1.48
CA LYS A 176 -5.54 -8.86 2.32
C LYS A 176 -4.76 -8.92 3.63
N SER A 177 -3.48 -8.53 3.63
CA SER A 177 -2.60 -8.64 4.80
C SER A 177 -2.33 -7.31 5.52
N ILE A 178 -2.73 -6.16 4.95
CA ILE A 178 -2.50 -4.83 5.56
C ILE A 178 -2.98 -4.75 7.01
N LYS A 179 -4.17 -5.30 7.32
CA LYS A 179 -4.71 -5.26 8.68
C LYS A 179 -3.84 -6.03 9.67
N SER A 180 -3.39 -7.25 9.32
CA SER A 180 -2.51 -8.04 10.18
C SER A 180 -1.13 -7.42 10.30
N ILE A 181 -0.58 -6.86 9.22
CA ILE A 181 0.72 -6.19 9.22
C ILE A 181 0.69 -4.97 10.14
N ILE A 182 -0.27 -4.05 9.95
CA ILE A 182 -0.34 -2.84 10.79
C ILE A 182 -0.67 -3.20 12.25
N LYS A 183 -1.53 -4.20 12.50
CA LYS A 183 -1.78 -4.69 13.87
C LYS A 183 -0.47 -5.16 14.52
N TYR A 184 0.32 -5.96 13.81
CA TYR A 184 1.61 -6.45 14.30
C TYR A 184 2.56 -5.28 14.62
N LEU A 185 2.74 -4.35 13.68
CA LEU A 185 3.66 -3.23 13.83
C LEU A 185 3.25 -2.26 14.96
N TYR A 186 1.94 -2.09 15.18
CA TYR A 186 1.42 -1.16 16.18
C TYR A 186 1.31 -1.77 17.58
N PHE A 187 0.83 -3.02 17.73
CA PHE A 187 0.55 -3.62 19.04
C PHE A 187 1.52 -4.70 19.49
N GLU A 188 2.06 -5.48 18.57
CA GLU A 188 2.74 -6.75 18.90
C GLU A 188 4.27 -6.60 18.90
N ASP A 189 4.80 -5.65 18.15
CA ASP A 189 6.22 -5.32 18.19
C ASP A 189 6.59 -4.52 19.46
N LYS A 190 6.87 -5.27 20.51
CA LYS A 190 7.38 -4.78 21.81
C LYS A 190 8.84 -4.34 21.78
N THR A 191 9.60 -4.68 20.74
CA THR A 191 11.05 -4.41 20.67
C THR A 191 11.37 -2.97 20.23
N SER A 192 10.36 -2.26 19.75
CA SER A 192 10.55 -1.03 18.99
C SER A 192 9.43 -0.02 19.24
N PHE A 193 8.84 -0.01 20.44
CA PHE A 193 7.68 0.83 20.76
C PHE A 193 7.90 2.32 20.40
N ASP A 194 9.10 2.84 20.60
CA ASP A 194 9.48 4.23 20.29
C ASP A 194 10.11 4.43 18.90
N ARG A 195 10.13 3.37 18.07
CA ARG A 195 10.75 3.43 16.74
C ARG A 195 9.69 3.73 15.69
N GLY A 196 10.08 4.57 14.72
CA GLY A 196 9.24 4.91 13.57
C GLY A 196 8.87 3.72 12.71
N LEU A 197 7.84 3.91 11.88
CA LEU A 197 7.39 2.94 10.88
C LEU A 197 8.56 2.41 10.03
N GLU A 198 9.55 3.25 9.71
CA GLU A 198 10.71 2.89 8.88
C GLU A 198 11.49 1.76 9.53
N TYR A 199 11.88 1.94 10.78
CA TYR A 199 12.66 0.95 11.51
C TYR A 199 11.86 -0.34 11.75
N LYS A 200 10.55 -0.22 12.01
CA LYS A 200 9.67 -1.38 12.19
C LYS A 200 9.55 -2.20 10.91
N ILE A 201 9.39 -1.55 9.75
CA ILE A 201 9.38 -2.21 8.45
C ILE A 201 10.77 -2.80 8.13
N TYR A 202 11.84 -2.21 8.65
CA TYR A 202 13.20 -2.72 8.47
C TYR A 202 13.38 -4.04 9.18
N LEU A 203 13.03 -4.09 10.47
CA LEU A 203 13.03 -5.33 11.23
C LEU A 203 12.10 -6.37 10.61
N LEU A 204 10.93 -5.96 10.14
CA LEU A 204 9.99 -6.85 9.45
C LEU A 204 10.63 -7.46 8.19
N SER A 205 11.39 -6.68 7.42
CA SER A 205 12.07 -7.17 6.22
C SER A 205 13.22 -8.14 6.48
N LEU A 206 13.75 -8.17 7.71
CA LEU A 206 14.84 -9.07 8.09
C LEU A 206 14.34 -10.35 8.76
N TYR A 207 13.27 -10.27 9.57
CA TYR A 207 12.94 -11.31 10.54
C TYR A 207 11.52 -11.88 10.39
N SER A 208 10.73 -11.40 9.43
CA SER A 208 9.34 -11.83 9.29
C SER A 208 9.12 -12.88 8.20
N LYS A 209 7.92 -13.48 8.25
CA LYS A 209 7.40 -14.37 7.21
C LYS A 209 6.81 -13.63 5.99
N TYR A 210 6.77 -12.30 6.01
CA TYR A 210 6.13 -11.52 4.96
C TYR A 210 7.02 -11.45 3.71
N SER A 211 6.39 -11.41 2.53
CA SER A 211 7.09 -11.28 1.26
C SER A 211 7.22 -9.81 0.84
N PHE A 212 8.35 -9.45 0.23
CA PHE A 212 8.66 -8.07 -0.12
C PHE A 212 8.97 -7.92 -1.62
N TYR A 213 8.34 -6.94 -2.26
CA TYR A 213 8.78 -6.41 -3.56
C TYR A 213 9.55 -5.13 -3.34
N LYS A 214 10.68 -4.95 -4.04
CA LYS A 214 11.50 -3.75 -3.96
C LYS A 214 11.49 -3.02 -5.28
N ILE A 215 10.94 -1.80 -5.31
CA ILE A 215 11.07 -0.90 -6.45
C ILE A 215 12.54 -0.47 -6.53
N LYS A 216 13.24 -0.97 -7.56
CA LYS A 216 14.69 -0.81 -7.70
C LYS A 216 15.12 0.63 -7.93
N GLU A 217 14.37 1.35 -8.74
CA GLU A 217 14.73 2.71 -9.16
C GLU A 217 14.10 3.75 -8.22
N PRO A 218 14.91 4.66 -7.65
CA PRO A 218 14.41 5.79 -6.89
C PRO A 218 13.42 6.63 -7.71
N MET A 219 12.39 7.15 -7.04
CA MET A 219 11.37 7.98 -7.66
C MET A 219 11.72 9.45 -7.41
N LYS A 220 12.37 10.08 -8.39
CA LYS A 220 12.75 11.49 -8.32
C LYS A 220 11.52 12.38 -8.15
N ILE A 221 11.59 13.32 -7.19
CA ILE A 221 10.59 14.36 -7.00
C ILE A 221 10.95 15.55 -7.91
N PRO A 222 10.10 15.92 -8.88
CA PRO A 222 10.31 17.10 -9.70
C PRO A 222 10.43 18.37 -8.86
N ILE A 223 11.30 19.30 -9.27
CA ILE A 223 11.61 20.53 -8.51
C ILE A 223 10.35 21.32 -8.15
N GLN A 224 9.40 21.42 -9.10
CA GLN A 224 8.13 22.11 -8.91
C GLN A 224 7.18 21.47 -7.89
N TYR A 225 7.46 20.23 -7.46
CA TYR A 225 6.66 19.49 -6.47
C TYR A 225 7.40 19.29 -5.15
N LYS A 226 8.60 19.83 -5.01
CA LYS A 226 9.37 19.71 -3.77
C LYS A 226 8.70 20.54 -2.67
N VAL A 227 8.54 19.90 -1.52
CA VAL A 227 8.00 20.52 -0.30
C VAL A 227 9.09 20.51 0.77
N LYS A 228 9.29 21.66 1.41
CA LYS A 228 10.24 21.82 2.50
C LYS A 228 9.83 20.95 3.69
N ARG A 229 10.75 20.16 4.24
CA ARG A 229 10.52 19.35 5.45
C ARG A 229 10.65 20.21 6.71
N ASN A 230 10.24 19.64 7.85
CA ASN A 230 10.37 20.30 9.16
C ASN A 230 11.83 20.66 9.50
N PHE A 231 12.81 19.90 8.99
CA PHE A 231 14.25 20.16 9.16
C PHE A 231 14.82 21.18 8.17
N GLY A 232 13.98 21.74 7.30
CA GLY A 232 14.34 22.82 6.38
C GLY A 232 14.88 22.38 5.02
N ASP A 233 15.10 21.08 4.80
CA ASP A 233 15.58 20.53 3.54
C ASP A 233 14.44 20.00 2.64
N PHE A 234 14.80 19.52 1.44
CA PHE A 234 13.87 18.96 0.46
C PHE A 234 14.27 17.52 0.16
N LEU A 235 13.28 16.63 -0.02
CA LEU A 235 13.55 15.31 -0.57
C LEU A 235 13.74 15.41 -2.08
N GLU A 236 14.85 14.86 -2.55
CA GLU A 236 15.19 14.77 -3.97
C GLU A 236 14.55 13.54 -4.63
N TYR A 237 14.53 12.45 -3.88
CA TYR A 237 14.01 11.16 -4.29
C TYR A 237 13.15 10.62 -3.17
N LEU A 238 12.11 9.90 -3.56
CA LEU A 238 11.57 8.88 -2.70
C LEU A 238 12.23 7.56 -3.08
#